data_AF-A0A6I9VZC1-F1
#
_entry.id   AF-A0A6I9VZC1-F1
#
_cell.length_a   1.000
_cell.length_b   1.000
_cell.length_c   1.000
_cell.angle_alpha   90.00
_cell.angle_beta   90.00
_cell.angle_gamma   90.00
#
_symmetry.space_group_name_H-M   'P 1'
#
loop_
_entity.id
_entity.type
_entity.pdbx_description
1 polymer ?
#
loop_
_entity_poly.entity_id
_entity_poly.type
_entity_poly.pdbx_seq_one_letter_code
_entity_poly.pdbx_strand_id
1 'polypeptide(L)'
;MSTDYHEESFVEESFTAHDAQMSNNVKSETFDMKELINYYEAFVECTTKLGESHLTKPEVSFCMAKKLNFVNEDGTIRWNEGIAYFKKVVHDTNKLNEITKALLQCKEQEDAKEGTHEKFLKIFQCAMPKLKLVRQMM
;
A
#
# COMPACT_ATOMS: atom_id res chain seq x y z
N MET A 1 -3.04 -20.41 56.65
CA MET A 1 -1.95 -20.19 55.69
C MET A 1 -2.54 -19.29 54.63
N SER A 2 -2.52 -17.99 54.93
CA SER A 2 -3.21 -16.93 54.21
C SER A 2 -2.11 -16.00 53.70
N THR A 3 -2.08 -15.79 52.39
CA THR A 3 -1.08 -14.94 51.73
C THR A 3 -1.52 -13.49 51.82
N ASP A 4 -0.71 -12.69 52.50
CA ASP A 4 -0.71 -11.24 52.49
C ASP A 4 -0.62 -10.72 51.04
N TYR A 5 -1.55 -9.84 50.66
CA TYR A 5 -1.40 -8.95 49.50
C TYR A 5 -1.25 -7.53 50.05
N HIS A 6 -0.05 -6.97 49.89
CA HIS A 6 0.24 -5.58 50.17
C HIS A 6 -0.43 -4.70 49.11
N GLU A 7 -1.29 -3.78 49.56
CA GLU A 7 -1.68 -2.57 48.81
C GLU A 7 -0.44 -1.71 48.56
N GLU A 8 -0.06 -1.51 47.30
CA GLU A 8 0.85 -0.43 46.92
C GLU A 8 0.04 0.74 46.35
N SER A 9 0.19 1.86 47.04
CA SER A 9 -0.46 3.15 46.85
C SER A 9 -0.20 3.74 45.46
N PHE A 10 -1.28 4.16 44.84
CA PHE A 10 -1.32 5.08 43.71
C PHE A 10 -0.71 6.43 44.12
N VAL A 11 0.49 6.74 43.60
CA VAL A 11 1.11 8.07 43.73
C VAL A 11 0.65 8.90 42.53
N GLU A 12 -0.21 9.88 42.80
CA GLU A 12 -0.47 11.01 41.90
C GLU A 12 0.83 11.82 41.73
N GLU A 13 1.46 11.77 40.56
CA GLU A 13 2.41 12.79 40.14
C GLU A 13 1.74 13.75 39.15
N SER A 14 1.65 14.98 39.61
CA SER A 14 1.12 16.17 38.95
C SER A 14 1.76 16.43 37.58
N PHE A 15 0.97 16.25 36.51
CA PHE A 15 1.30 16.66 35.14
C PHE A 15 1.37 18.20 35.07
N THR A 16 2.56 18.75 34.90
CA THR A 16 2.77 20.19 34.69
C THR A 16 2.52 20.55 33.21
N ALA A 17 1.94 21.72 32.98
CA ALA A 17 1.40 22.21 31.71
C ALA A 17 2.45 22.52 30.61
N HIS A 18 3.59 21.83 30.59
CA HIS A 18 4.64 21.98 29.57
C HIS A 18 4.72 20.85 28.55
N ASP A 19 4.05 19.71 28.79
CA ASP A 19 3.99 18.61 27.80
C ASP A 19 2.84 18.76 26.79
N ALA A 20 2.09 19.87 26.84
CA ALA A 20 0.96 20.15 25.95
C ALA A 20 1.39 20.59 24.53
N GLN A 21 2.67 20.50 24.16
CA GLN A 21 3.16 21.00 22.88
C GLN A 21 4.17 20.08 22.19
N MET A 22 3.80 18.81 22.00
CA MET A 22 4.30 18.06 20.85
C MET A 22 3.22 17.17 20.21
N SER A 23 2.00 17.71 20.09
CA SER A 23 0.99 17.20 19.18
C SER A 23 1.28 17.71 17.76
N ASN A 24 2.39 17.23 17.18
CA ASN A 24 2.57 17.28 15.73
C ASN A 24 1.95 16.00 15.16
N ASN A 25 0.68 16.13 14.75
CA ASN A 25 -0.07 15.39 13.73
C ASN A 25 0.67 14.32 12.89
N VAL A 26 1.28 13.30 13.50
CA VAL A 26 1.55 12.04 12.80
C VAL A 26 0.26 11.23 12.94
N LYS A 27 -0.67 11.43 12.01
CA LYS A 27 -1.64 10.37 11.71
C LYS A 27 -0.79 9.16 11.33
N SER A 28 -0.63 8.24 12.27
CA SER A 28 -0.18 6.89 11.96
C SER A 28 -0.99 6.43 10.76
N GLU A 29 -0.35 6.23 9.60
CA GLU A 29 -0.97 5.54 8.47
C GLU A 29 -1.17 4.09 8.94
N THR A 30 -2.21 3.86 9.72
CA THR A 30 -2.45 2.58 10.40
C THR A 30 -2.75 1.52 9.36
N PHE A 31 -1.97 0.44 9.39
CA PHE A 31 -2.23 -0.77 8.65
C PHE A 31 -3.68 -1.24 8.87
N ASP A 32 -4.40 -1.55 7.79
CA ASP A 32 -5.82 -1.91 7.83
C ASP A 32 -6.01 -3.37 7.42
N MET A 33 -6.39 -4.22 8.39
CA MET A 33 -6.60 -5.65 8.15
C MET A 33 -7.75 -5.93 7.18
N LYS A 34 -8.79 -5.10 7.15
CA LYS A 34 -9.92 -5.28 6.23
C LYS A 34 -9.47 -5.02 4.80
N GLU A 35 -8.70 -3.96 4.59
CA GLU A 35 -8.15 -3.65 3.28
C GLU A 35 -7.10 -4.68 2.84
N LEU A 36 -6.35 -5.26 3.79
CA LEU A 36 -5.44 -6.35 3.46
C LEU A 36 -6.20 -7.61 2.99
N ILE A 37 -7.30 -7.98 3.64
CA ILE A 37 -8.13 -9.11 3.22
C ILE A 37 -8.68 -8.86 1.81
N ASN A 38 -9.27 -7.67 1.57
CA ASN A 38 -9.76 -7.28 0.24
C ASN A 38 -8.66 -7.37 -0.83
N TYR A 39 -7.44 -6.97 -0.49
CA TYR A 39 -6.30 -7.04 -1.38
C TYR A 39 -5.95 -8.49 -1.76
N TYR A 40 -5.92 -9.39 -0.78
CA TYR A 40 -5.65 -10.82 -1.01
C TYR A 40 -6.76 -11.52 -1.79
N GLU A 41 -8.03 -11.21 -1.51
CA GLU A 41 -9.16 -11.73 -2.28
C GLU A 41 -9.07 -11.31 -3.75
N ALA A 42 -8.80 -10.02 -4.02
CA ALA A 42 -8.58 -9.53 -5.38
C ALA A 42 -7.38 -10.23 -6.06
N PHE A 43 -6.30 -10.46 -5.31
CA PHE A 43 -5.13 -11.16 -5.83
C PHE A 43 -5.46 -12.61 -6.22
N VAL A 44 -6.10 -13.38 -5.34
CA VAL A 44 -6.46 -14.79 -5.58
C VAL A 44 -7.43 -14.91 -6.75
N GLU A 45 -8.43 -14.04 -6.84
CA GLU A 45 -9.37 -14.06 -7.96
C GLU A 45 -8.67 -13.75 -9.29
N CYS A 46 -7.82 -12.73 -9.34
CA CYS A 46 -7.14 -12.32 -10.56
C CYS A 46 -6.11 -13.36 -11.04
N THR A 47 -5.35 -13.93 -10.12
CA THR A 47 -4.39 -15.01 -10.42
C THR A 47 -5.11 -16.26 -10.94
N THR A 48 -6.18 -16.67 -10.27
CA THR A 48 -7.01 -17.81 -10.71
C THR A 48 -7.64 -17.58 -12.07
N LYS A 49 -8.22 -16.40 -12.30
CA LYS A 49 -8.87 -16.05 -13.57
C LYS A 49 -7.89 -16.03 -14.75
N LEU A 50 -6.66 -15.60 -14.52
CA LEU A 50 -5.64 -15.44 -15.56
C LEU A 50 -4.73 -16.67 -15.71
N GLY A 51 -4.80 -17.64 -14.78
CA GLY A 51 -3.87 -18.77 -14.76
C GLY A 51 -2.43 -18.36 -14.44
N GLU A 52 -2.24 -17.24 -13.74
CA GLU A 52 -0.94 -16.66 -13.41
C GLU A 52 -0.75 -16.66 -11.89
N SER A 53 0.47 -16.86 -11.38
CA SER A 53 0.74 -16.92 -9.93
C SER A 53 1.45 -15.70 -9.37
N HIS A 54 1.86 -14.74 -10.22
CA HIS A 54 2.76 -13.67 -9.82
C HIS A 54 2.12 -12.29 -9.96
N LEU A 55 2.15 -11.51 -8.88
CA LEU A 55 1.72 -10.11 -8.88
C LEU A 55 2.53 -9.25 -9.85
N THR A 56 3.79 -9.63 -10.09
CA THR A 56 4.70 -8.94 -11.00
C THR A 56 4.28 -9.03 -12.47
N LYS A 57 3.28 -9.86 -12.80
CA LYS A 57 2.65 -9.90 -14.11
C LYS A 57 1.75 -8.66 -14.28
N PRO A 58 1.97 -7.85 -15.32
CA PRO A 58 1.16 -6.66 -15.57
C PRO A 58 -0.34 -6.96 -15.64
N GLU A 59 -0.73 -8.09 -16.22
CA GLU A 59 -2.12 -8.50 -16.39
C GLU A 59 -2.80 -8.78 -15.05
N VAL A 60 -2.08 -9.42 -14.12
CA VAL A 60 -2.56 -9.66 -12.75
C VAL A 60 -2.71 -8.32 -12.02
N SER A 61 -1.70 -7.45 -12.09
CA SER A 61 -1.74 -6.13 -11.46
C SER A 61 -2.87 -5.25 -12.01
N PHE A 62 -3.12 -5.29 -13.32
CA PHE A 62 -4.22 -4.55 -13.95
C PHE A 62 -5.60 -5.11 -13.55
N CYS A 63 -5.74 -6.43 -13.47
CA CYS A 63 -6.95 -7.07 -12.97
C CYS A 63 -7.25 -6.63 -11.52
N MET A 64 -6.22 -6.62 -10.66
CA MET A 64 -6.38 -6.16 -9.28
C MET A 64 -6.77 -4.69 -9.22
N ALA A 65 -6.15 -3.83 -10.04
CA ALA A 65 -6.51 -2.43 -10.13
C ALA A 65 -7.99 -2.26 -10.50
N LYS A 66 -8.53 -3.06 -11.43
CA LYS A 66 -9.98 -3.06 -11.74
C LYS A 66 -10.83 -3.52 -10.57
N LYS A 67 -10.46 -4.63 -9.91
CA LYS A 67 -11.21 -5.21 -8.79
C LYS A 67 -11.28 -4.29 -7.58
N LEU A 68 -10.19 -3.59 -7.29
CA LEU A 68 -10.10 -2.61 -6.22
C LEU A 68 -10.62 -1.22 -6.64
N ASN A 69 -11.28 -1.14 -7.80
CA ASN A 69 -11.85 0.06 -8.39
C ASN A 69 -10.84 1.18 -8.69
N PHE A 70 -9.55 0.91 -8.84
CA PHE A 70 -8.56 1.92 -9.24
C PHE A 70 -8.57 2.23 -10.74
N VAL A 71 -9.56 1.72 -11.48
CA VAL A 71 -9.75 1.98 -12.90
C VAL A 71 -11.16 2.55 -13.07
N ASN A 72 -11.26 3.74 -13.66
CA ASN A 72 -12.53 4.39 -14.00
C ASN A 72 -13.22 3.67 -15.19
N GLU A 73 -14.47 4.02 -15.45
CA GLU A 73 -15.25 3.44 -16.55
C GLU A 73 -14.63 3.70 -17.94
N ASP A 74 -13.99 4.86 -18.11
CA ASP A 74 -13.24 5.23 -19.32
C ASP A 74 -11.88 4.52 -19.44
N GLY A 75 -11.52 3.69 -18.46
CA GLY A 75 -10.27 2.94 -18.40
C GLY A 75 -9.13 3.67 -17.70
N THR A 76 -9.33 4.93 -17.29
CA THR A 76 -8.28 5.73 -16.65
C THR A 76 -7.95 5.24 -15.25
N ILE A 77 -6.66 5.28 -14.90
CA ILE A 77 -6.17 4.73 -13.64
C ILE A 77 -6.11 5.82 -12.57
N ARG A 78 -6.77 5.54 -11.45
CA ARG A 78 -6.80 6.32 -10.22
C ARG A 78 -5.54 6.09 -9.39
N TRP A 79 -4.41 6.59 -9.90
CA TRP A 79 -3.08 6.36 -9.35
C TRP A 79 -2.94 6.81 -7.89
N ASN A 80 -3.47 7.99 -7.55
CA ASN A 80 -3.34 8.55 -6.22
C ASN A 80 -4.12 7.71 -5.19
N GLU A 81 -5.33 7.28 -5.55
CA GLU A 81 -6.18 6.41 -4.76
C GLU A 81 -5.55 5.02 -4.58
N GLY A 82 -4.99 4.46 -5.65
CA GLY A 82 -4.24 3.21 -5.59
C GLY A 82 -3.04 3.31 -4.64
N ILE A 83 -2.21 4.34 -4.77
CA ILE A 83 -1.06 4.57 -3.89
C ILE A 83 -1.51 4.74 -2.42
N ALA A 84 -2.56 5.51 -2.19
CA ALA A 84 -3.12 5.70 -0.85
C ALA A 84 -3.66 4.40 -0.25
N TYR A 85 -4.26 3.53 -1.07
CA TYR A 85 -4.67 2.19 -0.65
C TYR A 85 -3.47 1.32 -0.30
N PHE A 86 -2.44 1.28 -1.16
CA PHE A 86 -1.26 0.45 -0.91
C PHE A 86 -0.52 0.82 0.37
N LYS A 87 -0.53 2.10 0.77
CA LYS A 87 0.01 2.53 2.06
C LYS A 87 -0.68 1.90 3.27
N LYS A 88 -1.96 1.54 3.15
CA LYS A 88 -2.72 0.88 4.22
C LYS A 88 -2.45 -0.62 4.34
N VAL A 89 -1.97 -1.25 3.26
CA VAL A 89 -1.82 -2.72 3.18
C VAL A 89 -0.36 -3.18 3.06
N VAL A 90 0.57 -2.30 2.72
CA VAL A 90 2.01 -2.60 2.63
C VAL A 90 2.73 -2.08 3.87
N HIS A 91 3.29 -3.00 4.65
CA HIS A 91 4.00 -2.68 5.88
C HIS A 91 5.37 -1.99 5.64
N ASP A 92 6.06 -2.35 4.55
CA ASP A 92 7.35 -1.77 4.17
C ASP A 92 7.14 -0.50 3.34
N THR A 93 6.98 0.62 4.03
CA THR A 93 6.73 1.93 3.42
C THR A 93 7.89 2.39 2.52
N ASN A 94 9.14 1.98 2.81
CA ASN A 94 10.30 2.29 1.98
C ASN A 94 10.20 1.61 0.62
N LYS A 95 9.89 0.30 0.60
CA LYS A 95 9.65 -0.42 -0.67
C LYS A 95 8.46 0.14 -1.42
N LEU A 96 7.38 0.48 -0.73
CA LEU A 96 6.22 1.10 -1.39
C LEU A 96 6.59 2.45 -2.03
N ASN A 97 7.39 3.26 -1.35
CA ASN A 97 7.87 4.54 -1.90
C ASN A 97 8.77 4.33 -3.13
N GLU A 98 9.66 3.33 -3.12
CA GLU A 98 10.47 2.95 -4.28
C GLU A 98 9.58 2.52 -5.47
N ILE A 99 8.58 1.66 -5.22
CA ILE A 99 7.61 1.21 -6.23
C ILE A 99 6.83 2.39 -6.81
N THR A 100 6.27 3.22 -5.92
CA THR A 100 5.48 4.39 -6.28
C THR A 100 6.29 5.36 -7.13
N LYS A 101 7.54 5.64 -6.73
CA LYS A 101 8.42 6.54 -7.47
C LYS A 101 8.71 6.00 -8.87
N ALA A 102 9.01 4.70 -9.02
CA ALA A 102 9.27 4.11 -10.32
C ALA A 102 8.04 4.17 -11.24
N LEU A 103 6.85 3.86 -10.72
CA LEU A 103 5.59 3.92 -11.47
C LEU A 103 5.26 5.35 -11.92
N LEU A 104 5.41 6.34 -11.04
CA LEU A 104 5.15 7.75 -11.37
C LEU A 104 6.15 8.29 -12.41
N GLN A 105 7.44 7.98 -12.27
CA GLN A 105 8.44 8.36 -13.26
C GLN A 105 8.15 7.77 -14.64
N CYS A 106 7.72 6.50 -14.69
CA CYS A 106 7.33 5.86 -15.95
C CYS A 106 6.03 6.43 -16.52
N LYS A 107 5.07 6.82 -15.67
CA LYS A 107 3.86 7.52 -16.09
C LYS A 107 4.18 8.86 -16.77
N GLU A 108 5.11 9.63 -16.22
CA GLU A 108 5.55 10.91 -16.79
C GLU A 108 6.25 10.73 -18.15
N GLN A 109 7.05 9.66 -18.30
CA GLN A 109 7.76 9.36 -19.56
C GLN A 109 6.84 8.99 -20.72
N GLU A 110 5.72 8.33 -20.43
CA GLU A 110 4.75 7.90 -21.45
C GLU A 110 3.81 9.03 -21.92
N ASP A 111 3.99 10.28 -21.46
CA ASP A 111 3.05 11.41 -21.64
C ASP A 111 1.59 10.98 -21.45
N ALA A 112 1.38 10.08 -20.48
CA ALA A 112 0.13 9.38 -20.31
C ALA A 112 -0.85 10.30 -19.57
N LYS A 113 -1.48 11.24 -20.30
CA LYS A 113 -2.58 12.02 -19.76
C LYS A 113 -3.72 11.14 -19.25
N GLU A 114 -4.02 10.00 -19.89
CA GLU A 114 -5.16 9.16 -19.52
C GLU A 114 -4.87 7.67 -19.79
N GLY A 115 -5.13 6.82 -18.79
CA GLY A 115 -4.74 5.41 -18.73
C GLY A 115 -5.68 4.50 -19.50
N THR A 116 -5.13 3.58 -20.28
CA THR A 116 -5.82 2.42 -20.84
C THR A 116 -5.04 1.17 -20.41
N HIS A 117 -5.59 -0.03 -20.65
CA HIS A 117 -4.85 -1.27 -20.38
C HIS A 117 -3.45 -1.27 -21.01
N GLU A 118 -3.33 -0.87 -22.28
CA GLU A 118 -2.04 -0.81 -22.98
C GLU A 118 -1.03 0.13 -22.31
N LYS A 119 -1.48 1.32 -21.89
CA LYS A 119 -0.61 2.27 -21.19
C LYS A 119 -0.20 1.76 -19.81
N PHE A 120 -1.10 1.08 -19.10
CA PHE A 120 -0.73 0.42 -17.85
C PHE A 120 0.39 -0.59 -18.07
N LEU A 121 0.28 -1.44 -19.09
CA LEU A 121 1.31 -2.41 -19.44
C LEU A 121 2.65 -1.71 -19.71
N LYS A 122 2.67 -0.63 -20.49
CA LYS A 122 3.90 0.15 -20.78
C LYS A 122 4.52 0.75 -19.52
N ILE A 123 3.71 1.37 -18.66
CA ILE A 123 4.17 1.93 -17.38
C ILE A 123 4.75 0.81 -16.50
N PHE A 124 4.08 -0.33 -16.42
CA PHE A 124 4.53 -1.46 -15.61
C PHE A 124 5.84 -2.06 -16.16
N GLN A 125 5.93 -2.26 -17.47
CA GLN A 125 7.14 -2.73 -18.15
C GLN A 125 8.32 -1.76 -17.98
N CYS A 126 8.06 -0.45 -17.94
CA CYS A 126 9.07 0.55 -17.63
C CYS A 126 9.50 0.52 -16.15
N ALA A 127 8.56 0.32 -15.22
CA ALA A 127 8.83 0.41 -13.78
C ALA A 127 9.50 -0.84 -13.24
N MET A 128 9.07 -2.04 -13.67
CA MET A 128 9.52 -3.32 -13.13
C MET A 128 11.05 -3.53 -13.15
N PRO A 129 11.78 -3.23 -14.25
CA PRO A 129 13.24 -3.33 -14.26
C PRO A 129 13.94 -2.34 -13.31
N LYS A 130 13.27 -1.24 -12.94
CA LYS A 130 13.79 -0.22 -12.01
C LYS A 130 13.63 -0.65 -10.55
N LEU A 131 12.79 -1.65 -10.27
CA LEU A 131 12.55 -2.15 -8.92
C LEU A 131 13.60 -3.19 -8.53
N LYS A 132 14.33 -2.93 -7.44
CA LYS A 132 15.31 -3.87 -6.87
C LYS A 132 14.67 -5.21 -6.45
N LEU A 133 13.35 -5.22 -6.21
CA LEU A 133 12.57 -6.42 -5.87
C LEU A 133 12.66 -7.52 -6.93
N VAL A 134 12.75 -7.18 -8.22
CA VAL A 134 12.85 -8.16 -9.31
C VAL A 134 14.24 -8.80 -9.36
N ARG A 135 15.28 -8.05 -8.98
CA ARG A 135 16.67 -8.55 -8.98
C ARG A 135 16.95 -9.56 -7.87
N GLN A 136 16.08 -9.66 -6.86
CA GLN A 136 16.20 -10.62 -5.75
C GLN A 136 15.27 -11.84 -5.89
N MET A 137 14.43 -11.88 -6.92
CA MET A 137 13.48 -12.98 -7.21
C MET A 137 13.77 -13.72 -8.54
N MET A 138 14.83 -13.33 -9.24
CA MET A 138 15.47 -14.13 -10.31
C MET A 138 16.75 -14.76 -9.77
#